data_AF-A0A357ECK3-F1
#
_entry.id   AF-A0A357ECK3-F1
#
_cell.length_a   1.000
_cell.length_b   1.000
_cell.length_c   1.000
_cell.angle_alpha   90.00
_cell.angle_beta   90.00
_cell.angle_gamma   90.00
#
_symmetry.space_group_name_H-M   'P 1'
#
loop_
_entity.id
_entity.type
_entity.pdbx_description
1 polymer ?
#
loop_
_entity_poly.entity_id
_entity_poly.type
_entity_poly.pdbx_seq_one_letter_code
_entity_poly.pdbx_strand_id
1 'polypeptide(L)'
;MAKGYGSMSTLPLLFKKEGLVEKHQVEGVDPSDRYFNRAVLVNRTSAGYSTKVMYEALIVESRSHSTIIAAVKELVEKLQDFGFTRLRTRPNFKGTRYLAEKETWIDYPDRS
;
A
#
# COMPACT_ATOMS: atom_id res chain seq x y z
N MET A 1 -28.16 26.48 -42.76
CA MET A 1 -27.91 27.22 -41.50
C MET A 1 -28.50 26.40 -40.36
N ALA A 2 -27.91 26.06 -39.22
CA ALA A 2 -26.56 26.13 -38.65
C ALA A 2 -26.41 24.94 -37.66
N LYS A 3 -25.17 24.47 -37.48
CA LYS A 3 -24.73 23.41 -36.57
C LYS A 3 -24.93 23.81 -35.10
N GLY A 4 -25.43 22.89 -34.25
CA GLY A 4 -25.33 22.98 -32.79
C GLY A 4 -24.40 21.90 -32.24
N TYR A 5 -23.09 22.18 -32.21
CA TYR A 5 -22.15 21.48 -31.34
C TYR A 5 -22.18 22.15 -29.96
N GLY A 6 -22.26 21.38 -28.87
CA GLY A 6 -21.98 21.94 -27.56
C GLY A 6 -22.61 21.22 -26.37
N SER A 7 -22.13 20.02 -26.05
CA SER A 7 -21.69 19.73 -24.68
C SER A 7 -20.85 18.46 -24.70
N MET A 8 -19.55 18.63 -25.00
CA MET A 8 -18.57 17.69 -24.47
C MET A 8 -18.61 17.86 -22.95
N SER A 9 -19.39 17.04 -22.25
CA SER A 9 -19.19 16.84 -20.82
C SER A 9 -17.95 15.97 -20.63
N THR A 10 -16.79 16.50 -21.02
CA THR A 10 -15.50 16.03 -20.52
C THR A 10 -15.46 16.37 -19.04
N LEU A 11 -15.74 15.37 -18.21
CA LEU A 11 -15.17 15.10 -16.88
C LEU A 11 -16.22 14.48 -15.93
N PRO A 12 -16.21 13.15 -15.84
CA PRO A 12 -16.08 12.55 -14.52
C PRO A 12 -14.76 11.77 -14.45
N LEU A 13 -13.63 12.42 -14.75
CA LEU A 13 -12.30 11.80 -14.61
C LEU A 13 -11.53 12.24 -13.36
N LEU A 14 -12.03 13.16 -12.53
CA LEU A 14 -11.18 13.84 -11.54
C LEU A 14 -11.42 13.57 -10.06
N PHE A 15 -12.24 12.59 -9.68
CA PHE A 15 -12.26 12.12 -8.29
C PHE A 15 -12.05 10.61 -8.26
N LYS A 16 -10.79 10.18 -8.36
CA LYS A 16 -10.45 8.85 -7.88
C LYS A 16 -10.76 8.86 -6.38
N LYS A 17 -11.83 8.16 -5.98
CA LYS A 17 -12.32 8.12 -4.61
C LYS A 17 -11.17 7.77 -3.65
N GLU A 18 -11.05 8.52 -2.57
CA GLU A 18 -10.18 8.18 -1.46
C GLU A 18 -10.60 6.84 -0.84
N GLY A 19 -9.69 6.21 -0.13
CA GLY A 19 -9.91 4.92 0.53
C GLY A 19 -9.08 3.78 -0.05
N LEU A 20 -9.43 2.55 0.32
CA LEU A 20 -8.63 1.36 0.02
C LEU A 20 -8.53 1.09 -1.48
N VAL A 21 -7.29 1.01 -2.00
CA VAL A 21 -7.02 0.75 -3.42
C VAL A 21 -6.26 -0.55 -3.66
N GLU A 22 -5.38 -0.96 -2.75
CA GLU A 22 -4.63 -2.20 -2.83
C GLU A 22 -4.49 -2.85 -1.45
N LYS A 23 -4.28 -4.17 -1.44
CA LYS A 23 -3.81 -4.89 -0.26
C LYS A 23 -2.52 -5.60 -0.61
N HIS A 24 -1.49 -5.28 0.16
CA HIS A 24 -0.21 -5.97 0.09
C HIS A 24 -0.14 -6.94 1.25
N GLN A 25 0.71 -7.95 1.15
CA GLN A 25 1.10 -8.82 2.24
C GLN A 25 2.49 -8.41 2.69
N VAL A 26 2.72 -8.38 3.99
CA VAL A 26 4.04 -8.24 4.60
C VAL A 26 4.31 -9.45 5.48
N GLU A 27 5.53 -9.95 5.41
CA GLU A 27 6.02 -11.07 6.23
C GLU A 27 7.41 -10.76 6.76
N GLY A 28 7.77 -11.38 7.88
CA GLY A 28 9.11 -11.29 8.46
C GLY A 28 9.16 -11.91 9.86
N VAL A 29 10.08 -11.41 10.68
CA VAL A 29 10.27 -11.82 12.08
C VAL A 29 10.04 -10.60 12.98
N ASP A 30 9.26 -10.78 14.05
CA ASP A 30 8.98 -9.73 15.03
C ASP A 30 10.12 -9.60 16.07
N PRO A 31 10.09 -8.57 16.94
CA PRO A 31 11.13 -8.37 17.95
C PRO A 31 11.24 -9.47 19.02
N SER A 32 10.27 -10.37 19.09
CA SER A 32 10.25 -11.54 19.99
C SER A 32 10.69 -12.82 19.28
N ASP A 33 11.30 -12.71 18.10
CA ASP A 33 11.74 -13.82 17.24
C ASP A 33 10.60 -14.72 16.75
N ARG A 34 9.38 -14.17 16.64
CA ARG A 34 8.21 -14.88 16.11
C ARG A 34 8.00 -14.52 14.66
N TYR A 35 7.65 -15.50 13.84
CA TYR A 35 7.22 -15.23 12.48
C TYR A 35 5.93 -14.40 12.47
N PHE A 36 5.91 -13.34 11.66
CA PHE A 36 4.72 -12.53 11.44
C PHE A 36 4.33 -12.45 9.96
N ASN A 37 3.02 -12.35 9.71
CA ASN A 37 2.42 -12.25 8.40
C ASN A 37 1.14 -11.44 8.49
N ARG A 38 1.04 -10.30 7.81
CA ARG A 38 -0.14 -9.43 7.86
C ARG A 38 -0.45 -8.77 6.53
N ALA A 39 -1.70 -8.35 6.38
CA ALA A 39 -2.11 -7.52 5.26
C ALA A 39 -1.76 -6.05 5.54
N VAL A 40 -1.10 -5.41 4.57
CA VAL A 40 -0.90 -3.96 4.50
C VAL A 40 -2.04 -3.37 3.68
N LEU A 41 -2.80 -2.48 4.27
CA LEU A 41 -3.85 -1.73 3.59
C LEU A 41 -3.25 -0.51 2.92
N VAL A 42 -3.40 -0.40 1.60
CA VAL A 42 -2.93 0.77 0.84
C VAL A 42 -4.15 1.64 0.52
N ASN A 43 -4.18 2.84 1.08
CA ASN A 43 -5.26 3.80 0.88
C ASN A 43 -4.81 4.92 -0.03
N ARG A 44 -5.67 5.33 -0.96
CA ARG A 44 -5.55 6.62 -1.64
C ARG A 44 -6.05 7.71 -0.71
N THR A 45 -5.28 8.78 -0.60
CA THR A 45 -5.60 10.00 0.15
C THR A 45 -5.58 11.20 -0.81
N SER A 46 -6.04 12.36 -0.36
CA SER A 46 -5.92 13.63 -1.10
C SER A 46 -4.47 13.99 -1.43
N ALA A 47 -3.51 13.56 -0.60
CA ALA A 47 -2.09 13.83 -0.74
C ALA A 47 -1.29 12.72 -1.45
N GLY A 48 -1.92 11.61 -1.84
CA GLY A 48 -1.26 10.48 -2.52
C GLY A 48 -1.72 9.12 -2.02
N TYR A 49 -0.80 8.33 -1.50
CA TYR A 49 -1.06 6.99 -0.96
C TYR A 49 -0.44 6.83 0.42
N SER A 50 -1.21 6.29 1.37
CA SER A 50 -0.70 5.89 2.68
C SER A 50 -0.93 4.40 2.89
N THR A 51 -0.17 3.82 3.80
CA THR A 51 -0.29 2.42 4.18
C THR A 51 -0.56 2.27 5.66
N LYS A 52 -1.23 1.18 6.03
CA LYS A 52 -1.50 0.80 7.41
C LYS A 52 -1.35 -0.71 7.57
N VAL A 53 -0.68 -1.14 8.63
CA VAL A 53 -0.69 -2.52 9.11
C VAL A 53 -0.98 -2.54 10.60
N MET A 54 -1.66 -3.59 11.05
CA MET A 54 -1.90 -3.86 12.46
C MET A 54 -1.38 -5.25 12.80
N TYR A 55 -0.58 -5.32 13.86
CA TYR A 55 -0.03 -6.56 14.40
C TYR A 55 -0.16 -6.54 15.91
N GLU A 56 -0.99 -7.43 16.46
CA GLU A 56 -1.38 -7.39 17.88
C GLU A 56 -1.94 -6.01 18.25
N ALA A 57 -1.32 -5.29 19.18
CA ALA A 57 -1.68 -3.92 19.55
C ALA A 57 -0.89 -2.84 18.77
N LEU A 58 0.11 -3.23 17.98
CA LEU A 58 0.93 -2.29 17.20
C LEU A 58 0.22 -1.91 15.91
N ILE A 59 0.00 -0.60 15.72
CA ILE A 59 -0.46 -0.01 14.46
C ILE A 59 0.70 0.79 13.88
N VAL A 60 1.10 0.45 12.65
CA VAL A 60 2.10 1.21 11.90
C VAL A 60 1.43 1.79 10.66
N GLU A 61 1.61 3.10 10.48
CA GLU A 61 1.08 3.84 9.33
C GLU A 61 2.22 4.61 8.65
N SER A 62 2.24 4.60 7.32
CA SER A 62 3.12 5.50 6.56
C SER A 62 2.50 6.89 6.46
N ARG A 63 3.33 7.90 6.15
CA ARG A 63 2.85 9.17 5.61
C ARG A 63 2.23 8.94 4.23
N SER A 64 1.61 9.98 3.69
CA SER A 64 1.17 9.99 2.29
C SER A 64 2.36 10.21 1.36
N HIS A 65 2.48 9.37 0.34
CA HIS A 65 3.51 9.46 -0.70
C HIS A 65 2.89 9.50 -2.10
N SER A 66 3.64 9.99 -3.08
CA SER A 66 3.19 10.05 -4.48
C SER A 66 2.98 8.67 -5.12
N THR A 67 3.60 7.61 -4.57
CA THR A 67 3.49 6.24 -5.07
C THR A 67 3.20 5.24 -3.96
N ILE A 68 2.52 4.15 -4.33
CA ILE A 68 2.26 3.03 -3.42
C ILE A 68 3.57 2.40 -2.94
N ILE A 69 4.54 2.22 -3.83
CA ILE A 69 5.84 1.62 -3.50
C ILE A 69 6.56 2.46 -2.43
N ALA A 70 6.57 3.79 -2.56
CA ALA A 70 7.18 4.66 -1.55
C ALA A 70 6.47 4.56 -0.19
N ALA A 71 5.13 4.50 -0.20
CA ALA A 71 4.35 4.35 1.03
C ALA A 71 4.58 2.99 1.71
N VAL A 72 4.66 1.90 0.94
CA VAL A 72 4.99 0.56 1.45
C VAL A 72 6.42 0.51 1.98
N LYS A 73 7.38 1.12 1.27
CA LYS A 73 8.77 1.19 1.72
C LYS A 73 8.91 1.92 3.07
N GLU A 74 8.26 3.07 3.24
CA GLU A 74 8.29 3.78 4.53
C GLU A 74 7.63 2.96 5.65
N LEU A 75 6.59 2.18 5.35
CA LEU A 75 5.99 1.28 6.35
C LEU A 75 6.98 0.21 6.81
N VAL A 76 7.70 -0.40 5.87
CA VAL A 76 8.74 -1.40 6.16
C VAL A 76 9.84 -0.78 7.00
N GLU A 77 10.32 0.41 6.62
CA GLU A 77 11.26 1.19 7.41
C GLU A 77 10.73 1.44 8.84
N LYS A 78 9.44 1.81 8.93
CA LYS A 78 8.57 1.82 10.12
C LYS A 78 8.79 0.62 11.03
N LEU A 79 8.50 -0.55 10.46
CA LEU A 79 8.56 -1.84 11.15
C LEU A 79 10.00 -2.17 11.58
N GLN A 80 11.01 -1.87 10.75
CA GLN A 80 12.41 -2.07 11.13
C GLN A 80 12.81 -1.21 12.33
N ASP A 81 12.32 0.03 12.42
CA ASP A 81 12.54 0.90 13.59
C ASP A 81 11.92 0.32 14.87
N PHE A 82 10.87 -0.51 14.73
CA PHE A 82 10.29 -1.28 15.84
C PHE A 82 10.99 -2.62 16.11
N GLY A 83 12.05 -2.96 15.37
CA GLY A 83 12.83 -4.19 15.54
C GLY A 83 12.36 -5.39 14.72
N PHE A 84 11.46 -5.19 13.75
CA PHE A 84 11.09 -6.26 12.82
C PHE A 84 12.21 -6.49 11.80
N THR A 85 12.45 -7.74 11.45
CA THR A 85 13.55 -8.15 10.55
C THR A 85 13.06 -9.10 9.47
N ARG A 86 13.92 -9.36 8.48
CA ARG A 86 13.69 -10.28 7.35
C ARG A 86 12.41 -9.94 6.59
N LEU A 87 12.14 -8.64 6.46
CA LEU A 87 10.90 -8.14 5.92
C LEU A 87 10.83 -8.37 4.41
N ARG A 88 9.67 -8.83 3.96
CA ARG A 88 9.32 -8.89 2.54
C ARG A 88 7.87 -8.52 2.31
N THR A 89 7.58 -7.94 1.15
CA THR A 89 6.22 -7.56 0.76
C THR A 89 5.83 -8.10 -0.60
N ARG A 90 4.54 -8.36 -0.80
CA ARG A 90 3.99 -8.70 -2.12
C ARG A 90 2.60 -8.07 -2.29
N PRO A 91 2.27 -7.48 -3.45
CA PRO A 91 0.90 -7.08 -3.74
C PRO A 91 0.01 -8.33 -3.90
N ASN A 92 -1.03 -8.47 -3.06
CA ASN A 92 -1.97 -9.57 -3.15
C ASN A 92 -3.28 -9.17 -3.84
N PHE A 93 -3.69 -7.91 -3.73
CA PHE A 93 -4.93 -7.42 -4.34
C PHE A 93 -4.78 -6.01 -4.91
N LYS A 94 -5.41 -5.79 -6.06
CA LYS A 94 -5.62 -4.47 -6.66
C LYS A 94 -7.10 -4.27 -6.95
N GLY A 95 -7.76 -3.42 -6.16
CA GLY A 95 -9.22 -3.40 -6.07
C GLY A 95 -9.76 -4.79 -5.70
N THR A 96 -10.61 -5.36 -6.57
CA THR A 96 -11.17 -6.72 -6.40
C THR A 96 -10.33 -7.82 -7.05
N ARG A 97 -9.28 -7.48 -7.81
CA ARG A 97 -8.45 -8.45 -8.51
C ARG A 97 -7.40 -9.05 -7.58
N TYR A 98 -7.38 -10.38 -7.50
CA TYR A 98 -6.33 -11.14 -6.80
C TYR A 98 -5.07 -11.29 -7.66
N LEU A 99 -3.91 -11.10 -7.06
CA LEU A 99 -2.60 -11.03 -7.72
C LEU A 99 -1.53 -11.95 -7.12
N ALA A 100 -1.76 -12.53 -5.94
CA ALA A 100 -0.68 -13.12 -5.12
C ALA A 100 0.16 -14.21 -5.81
N GLU A 101 -0.44 -15.04 -6.66
CA GLU A 101 0.26 -16.12 -7.38
C GLU A 101 1.07 -15.62 -8.59
N LYS A 102 0.85 -14.36 -9.01
CA LYS A 102 1.49 -13.76 -10.18
C LYS A 102 2.55 -12.74 -9.84
N GLU A 103 2.57 -12.28 -8.60
CA GLU A 103 3.47 -11.22 -8.13
C GLU A 103 4.60 -11.81 -7.31
N THR A 104 5.80 -11.25 -7.49
CA THR A 104 7.00 -11.69 -6.77
C THR A 104 7.09 -11.00 -5.42
N TRP A 105 7.69 -11.67 -4.44
CA TRP A 105 8.09 -11.03 -3.20
C TRP A 105 9.19 -10.00 -3.45
N ILE A 106 9.09 -8.87 -2.75
CA ILE A 106 10.15 -7.87 -2.65
C ILE A 106 10.74 -8.00 -1.26
N ASP A 107 12.01 -8.40 -1.17
CA ASP A 107 12.76 -8.49 0.07
C ASP A 107 13.39 -7.14 0.44
N TYR A 108 13.41 -6.82 1.73
CA TYR A 108 14.02 -5.62 2.28
C TYR A 108 15.16 -6.04 3.21
N PRO A 109 16.41 -5.61 2.93
CA PRO A 109 17.54 -5.90 3.80
C PRO A 109 17.32 -5.37 5.21
N ASP A 110 17.76 -6.15 6.20
CA ASP A 110 17.80 -5.69 7.58
C ASP A 110 18.77 -4.50 7.72
N ARG A 111 18.44 -3.60 8.64
CA ARG A 111 19.34 -2.50 8.98
C ARG A 111 20.46 -3.05 9.86
N SER A 112 21.71 -2.84 9.43
CA SER A 112 22.93 -3.17 10.17
C SER A 112 23.09 -2.33 11.43
#